data_AF-A0A0S9KDL9-F1
#
_entry.id   AF-A0A0S9KDL9-F1
#
_cell.length_a   1.000
_cell.length_b   1.000
_cell.length_c   1.000
_cell.angle_alpha   90.00
_cell.angle_beta   90.00
_cell.angle_gamma   90.00
#
_symmetry.space_group_name_H-M   'P 1'
#
loop_
_entity.id
_entity.type
_entity.pdbx_description
1 polymer ?
#
loop_
_entity_poly.entity_id
_entity_poly.type
_entity_poly.pdbx_seq_one_letter_code
_entity_poly.pdbx_strand_id
1 'polypeptide(L)'
;MNTARITGATLLAAAAITALAACSTPAPGNSWADFTMKPAATAEATPTPTLVPGDKNGDGRLSEFEKQVLAQDAPKDYALADGTVMTVDPAQPLPDSVKADIVSGAAPAVDVFNADAGEGVEAVREYLNTKADQAGRGVVAVIHVYSNSDGMVWGVLASNTKATITKATPDQASALVAAEAWAAAKGYDVVVID
;
A
#
# COMPACT_ATOMS: atom_id res chain seq x y z
N MET A 1 -27.59 21.01 -34.26
CA MET A 1 -28.60 21.44 -33.26
C MET A 1 -28.46 20.57 -32.03
N ASN A 2 -28.38 21.23 -30.87
CA ASN A 2 -28.57 20.77 -29.49
C ASN A 2 -27.47 19.97 -28.78
N THR A 3 -26.52 20.78 -28.29
CA THR A 3 -25.80 20.74 -27.01
C THR A 3 -26.62 20.24 -25.81
N ALA A 4 -26.00 19.46 -24.92
CA ALA A 4 -26.15 19.60 -23.47
C ALA A 4 -24.96 18.94 -22.73
N ARG A 5 -24.12 19.77 -22.10
CA ARG A 5 -23.04 19.38 -21.18
C ARG A 5 -23.64 19.21 -19.79
N ILE A 6 -23.29 18.14 -19.07
CA ILE A 6 -23.73 17.93 -17.68
C ILE A 6 -22.73 18.58 -16.72
N THR A 7 -23.32 19.38 -15.85
CA THR A 7 -22.77 20.34 -14.89
C THR A 7 -22.08 19.65 -13.71
N GLY A 8 -20.95 20.22 -13.29
CA GLY A 8 -20.21 19.82 -12.09
C GLY A 8 -20.95 20.18 -10.79
N ALA A 9 -20.73 19.35 -9.77
CA ALA A 9 -21.15 19.60 -8.39
C ALA A 9 -19.92 19.92 -7.54
N THR A 10 -19.78 21.21 -7.20
CA THR A 10 -18.79 21.74 -6.26
C THR A 10 -19.34 21.56 -4.84
N LEU A 11 -18.67 20.77 -4.00
CA LEU A 11 -18.91 20.71 -2.56
C LEU A 11 -17.77 21.45 -1.85
N LEU A 12 -18.02 22.71 -1.49
CA LEU A 12 -17.19 23.52 -0.61
C LEU A 12 -17.86 23.52 0.77
N ALA A 13 -17.23 22.86 1.74
CA ALA A 13 -17.61 22.97 3.14
C ALA A 13 -16.38 22.78 4.02
N ALA A 14 -15.88 23.88 4.60
CA ALA A 14 -15.11 23.84 5.84
C ALA A 14 -15.26 25.20 6.53
N ALA A 15 -15.93 25.17 7.67
CA ALA A 15 -16.37 26.31 8.44
C ALA A 15 -15.21 26.98 9.18
N ALA A 16 -15.23 28.31 9.19
CA ALA A 16 -14.46 29.14 10.10
C ALA A 16 -15.25 29.37 11.38
N ILE A 17 -14.69 29.04 12.55
CA ILE A 17 -15.10 29.61 13.84
C ILE A 17 -13.84 29.92 14.65
N THR A 18 -13.34 31.13 14.49
CA THR A 18 -12.51 31.85 15.47
C THR A 18 -13.43 32.50 16.50
N ALA A 19 -13.29 32.13 17.77
CA ALA A 19 -13.83 32.91 18.88
C ALA A 19 -12.82 32.95 20.02
N LEU A 20 -11.86 33.89 19.92
CA LEU A 20 -11.19 34.47 21.06
C LEU A 20 -12.20 35.36 21.79
N ALA A 21 -12.82 34.86 22.86
CA ALA A 21 -13.56 35.70 23.78
C ALA A 21 -12.70 35.94 25.03
N ALA A 22 -12.15 37.15 25.09
CA ALA A 22 -11.49 37.71 26.25
C ALA A 22 -12.48 37.83 27.42
N CYS A 23 -12.21 37.16 28.54
CA CYS A 23 -12.88 37.46 29.80
C CYS A 23 -12.11 38.58 30.52
N SER A 24 -12.53 39.82 30.32
CA SER A 24 -12.09 40.97 31.11
C SER A 24 -13.11 41.31 32.22
N THR A 25 -12.66 41.13 33.47
CA THR A 25 -13.02 41.85 34.73
C THR A 25 -14.44 41.74 35.30
N PRO A 26 -14.53 41.68 36.64
CA PRO A 26 -14.63 42.91 37.44
C PRO A 26 -13.62 42.99 38.60
N ALA A 27 -13.03 44.16 38.80
CA ALA A 27 -12.40 44.53 40.07
C ALA A 27 -13.48 44.78 41.13
N PRO A 28 -13.22 44.36 42.38
CA PRO A 28 -13.50 45.28 43.48
C PRO A 28 -12.36 45.30 44.52
N GLY A 29 -12.13 46.48 45.10
CA GLY A 29 -11.72 46.56 46.50
C GLY A 29 -10.27 46.25 46.83
N ASN A 30 -9.43 47.27 46.70
CA ASN A 30 -8.31 47.61 47.57
C ASN A 30 -8.43 47.05 49.02
N SER A 31 -7.65 46.01 49.32
CA SER A 31 -7.09 45.74 50.65
C SER A 31 -5.69 45.15 50.49
N TRP A 32 -4.67 45.87 50.96
CA TRP A 32 -3.25 45.51 50.89
C TRP A 32 -2.83 44.71 52.13
N ALA A 33 -3.55 43.63 52.42
CA ALA A 33 -3.18 42.73 53.50
C ALA A 33 -3.50 41.29 53.10
N ASP A 34 -2.51 40.42 53.25
CA ASP A 34 -2.57 38.97 53.04
C ASP A 34 -2.64 38.44 51.59
N PHE A 35 -1.49 38.46 50.92
CA PHE A 35 -1.12 37.38 50.00
C PHE A 35 0.30 36.94 50.29
N THR A 36 0.45 35.97 51.18
CA THR A 36 1.64 35.13 51.18
C THR A 36 1.67 34.40 49.84
N MET A 37 2.65 34.72 48.98
CA MET A 37 2.85 34.02 47.73
C MET A 37 3.22 32.57 48.04
N LYS A 38 2.22 31.67 48.02
CA LYS A 38 2.46 30.23 47.91
C LYS A 38 3.27 30.03 46.63
N PRO A 39 4.47 29.43 46.67
CA PRO A 39 5.21 29.14 45.45
C PRO A 39 4.30 28.34 44.52
N ALA A 40 4.18 28.82 43.28
CA ALA A 40 3.44 28.12 42.25
C ALA A 40 4.00 26.70 42.16
N ALA A 41 3.13 25.69 42.28
CA ALA A 41 3.53 24.32 42.03
C ALA A 41 4.13 24.26 40.63
N THR A 42 5.40 23.89 40.53
CA THR A 42 6.06 23.64 39.24
C THR A 42 5.19 22.62 38.51
N ALA A 43 4.66 23.00 37.34
CA ALA A 43 3.96 22.06 36.49
C ALA A 43 4.90 20.88 36.24
N GLU A 44 4.54 19.71 36.75
CA GLU A 44 5.26 18.48 36.49
C GLU A 44 5.27 18.30 34.97
N ALA A 45 6.46 18.16 34.39
CA ALA A 45 6.59 18.02 32.96
C ALA A 45 5.80 16.77 32.55
N THR A 46 4.73 16.95 31.77
CA THR A 46 4.03 15.82 31.16
C THR A 46 5.09 15.01 30.41
N PRO A 47 5.26 13.71 30.71
CA PRO A 47 6.25 12.90 30.03
C PRO A 47 5.98 13.02 28.53
N THR A 48 6.99 13.43 27.78
CA THR A 48 6.91 13.38 26.32
C THR A 48 6.65 11.93 25.97
N PRO A 49 5.56 11.60 25.25
CA PRO A 49 5.28 10.23 24.86
C PRO A 49 6.52 9.69 24.14
N THR A 50 7.09 8.61 24.67
CA THR A 50 8.24 7.97 24.05
C THR A 50 7.72 7.33 22.77
N LEU A 51 8.15 7.86 21.62
CA LEU A 51 7.86 7.27 20.32
C LEU A 51 8.46 5.85 20.29
N VAL A 52 7.59 4.84 20.28
CA VAL A 52 7.99 3.46 20.04
C VAL A 52 7.90 3.21 18.53
N PRO A 53 9.00 2.87 17.82
CA PRO A 53 8.93 2.57 16.40
C PRO A 53 7.92 1.46 16.10
N GLY A 54 6.99 1.72 15.17
CA GLY A 54 5.92 0.78 14.81
C GLY A 54 4.63 0.89 15.62
N ASP A 55 4.62 1.71 16.67
CA ASP A 55 3.40 2.09 17.39
C ASP A 55 2.60 3.07 16.52
N LYS A 56 1.57 2.54 15.84
CA LYS A 56 0.74 3.30 14.91
C LYS A 56 -0.41 4.00 15.62
N ASN A 57 -0.76 3.56 16.84
CA ASN A 57 -1.88 4.11 17.61
C ASN A 57 -1.45 5.15 18.66
N GLY A 58 -0.15 5.25 18.95
CA GLY A 58 0.46 6.22 19.85
C GLY A 58 0.25 5.92 21.34
N ASP A 59 -0.05 4.67 21.71
CA ASP A 59 -0.30 4.28 23.11
C ASP A 59 0.98 3.99 23.91
N GLY A 60 2.15 4.08 23.26
CA GLY A 60 3.47 3.87 23.84
C GLY A 60 3.86 2.39 23.95
N ARG A 61 3.13 1.47 23.32
CA ARG A 61 3.39 0.02 23.29
C ARG A 61 3.13 -0.54 21.88
N LEU A 62 3.75 -1.68 21.59
CA LEU A 62 3.40 -2.45 20.38
C LEU A 62 2.37 -3.51 20.74
N SER A 63 1.19 -3.40 20.13
CA SER A 63 0.20 -4.49 20.14
C SER A 63 0.72 -5.72 19.39
N GLU A 64 0.13 -6.89 19.64
CA GLU A 64 0.49 -8.11 18.90
C GLU A 64 0.24 -7.97 17.39
N PHE A 65 -0.78 -7.20 17.00
CA PHE A 65 -1.03 -6.89 15.60
C PHE A 65 0.08 -6.03 14.99
N GLU A 66 0.52 -4.96 15.68
CA GLU A 66 1.60 -4.12 15.19
C GLU A 66 2.92 -4.89 15.11
N LYS A 67 3.20 -5.79 16.05
CA LYS A 67 4.35 -6.69 15.96
C LYS A 67 4.29 -7.60 14.74
N GLN A 68 3.11 -8.16 14.45
CA GLN A 68 2.92 -9.00 13.25
C GLN A 68 3.13 -8.20 11.97
N VAL A 69 2.58 -6.99 11.88
CA VAL A 69 2.78 -6.11 10.72
C VAL A 69 4.26 -5.74 10.58
N LEU A 70 4.93 -5.39 11.67
CA LEU A 70 6.36 -5.07 11.65
C LEU A 70 7.22 -6.25 11.18
N ALA A 71 6.84 -7.47 11.56
CA ALA A 71 7.50 -8.69 11.12
C ALA A 71 7.23 -9.00 9.63
N GLN A 72 6.04 -8.66 9.11
CA GLN A 72 5.72 -8.80 7.69
C GLN A 72 6.48 -7.77 6.84
N ASP A 73 6.63 -6.55 7.35
CA ASP A 73 7.32 -5.44 6.67
C ASP A 73 8.85 -5.52 6.83
N ALA A 74 9.38 -6.49 7.58
CA ALA A 74 10.82 -6.63 7.78
C ALA A 74 11.53 -7.01 6.47
N PRO A 75 12.75 -6.49 6.22
CA PRO A 75 13.53 -6.86 5.05
C PRO A 75 13.76 -8.38 4.95
N LYS A 76 13.67 -8.91 3.74
CA LYS A 76 13.82 -10.34 3.44
C LYS A 76 15.00 -10.59 2.51
N ASP A 77 15.68 -11.72 2.72
CA ASP A 77 16.68 -12.20 1.78
C ASP A 77 16.01 -12.89 0.60
N TYR A 78 16.36 -12.44 -0.61
CA TYR A 78 15.87 -12.95 -1.87
C TYR A 78 17.03 -13.55 -2.66
N ALA A 79 16.94 -14.84 -2.97
CA ALA A 79 17.91 -15.51 -3.83
C ALA A 79 17.47 -15.44 -5.30
N LEU A 80 18.26 -14.77 -6.11
CA LEU A 80 18.12 -14.72 -7.57
C LEU A 80 18.52 -16.06 -8.19
N ALA A 81 18.07 -16.34 -9.41
CA ALA A 81 18.39 -17.56 -10.13
C ALA A 81 19.88 -17.74 -10.45
N ASP A 82 20.67 -16.65 -10.46
CA ASP A 82 22.13 -16.69 -10.63
C ASP A 82 22.89 -17.06 -9.35
N GLY A 83 22.17 -17.27 -8.24
CA GLY A 83 22.72 -17.58 -6.91
C GLY A 83 23.06 -16.35 -6.08
N THR A 84 22.92 -15.14 -6.61
CA THR A 84 23.09 -13.89 -5.86
C THR A 84 21.97 -13.74 -4.84
N VAL A 85 22.31 -13.39 -3.60
CA VAL A 85 21.33 -13.07 -2.55
C VAL A 85 21.30 -11.57 -2.34
N MET A 86 20.10 -11.00 -2.28
CA MET A 86 19.90 -9.59 -2.00
C MET A 86 18.80 -9.36 -0.97
N THR A 87 18.96 -8.31 -0.17
CA THR A 87 17.94 -7.92 0.81
C THR A 87 16.89 -7.03 0.13
N VAL A 88 15.63 -7.44 0.22
CA VAL A 88 14.46 -6.74 -0.30
C VAL A 88 13.69 -6.15 0.88
N ASP A 89 13.40 -4.86 0.84
CA ASP A 89 12.50 -4.19 1.78
C ASP A 89 11.06 -4.25 1.23
N PRO A 90 10.13 -4.99 1.87
CA PRO A 90 8.74 -5.09 1.44
C PRO A 90 7.99 -3.75 1.33
N ALA A 91 8.42 -2.74 2.09
CA ALA A 91 7.81 -1.42 2.08
C ALA A 91 8.18 -0.60 0.85
N GLN A 92 9.25 -0.96 0.13
CA GLN A 92 9.73 -0.28 -1.07
C GLN A 92 9.31 -1.02 -2.35
N PRO A 93 9.29 -0.34 -3.50
CA PRO A 93 9.16 -1.02 -4.79
C PRO A 93 10.23 -2.09 -4.98
N LEU A 94 9.87 -3.21 -5.59
CA LEU A 94 10.82 -4.30 -5.86
C LEU A 94 11.99 -3.80 -6.74
N PRO A 95 13.24 -4.19 -6.43
CA PRO A 95 14.38 -3.91 -7.29
C PRO A 95 14.20 -4.49 -8.70
N ASP A 96 14.72 -3.81 -9.71
CA ASP A 96 14.59 -4.25 -11.11
C ASP A 96 15.16 -5.65 -11.36
N SER A 97 16.22 -6.03 -10.65
CA SER A 97 16.79 -7.38 -10.72
C SER A 97 15.83 -8.46 -10.22
N VAL A 98 15.05 -8.19 -9.17
CA VAL A 98 14.02 -9.10 -8.67
C VAL A 98 12.86 -9.19 -9.66
N LYS A 99 12.44 -8.06 -10.24
CA LYS A 99 11.41 -8.05 -11.28
C LYS A 99 11.86 -8.86 -12.51
N ALA A 100 13.10 -8.70 -12.94
CA ALA A 100 13.68 -9.46 -14.04
C ALA A 100 13.76 -10.96 -13.73
N ASP A 101 14.17 -11.35 -12.52
CA ASP A 101 14.15 -12.75 -12.07
C ASP A 101 12.73 -13.33 -12.14
N ILE A 102 11.74 -12.60 -11.61
CA ILE A 102 10.32 -13.01 -11.66
C ILE A 102 9.85 -13.20 -13.11
N VAL A 103 10.18 -12.28 -14.02
CA VAL A 103 9.78 -12.41 -15.43
C VAL A 103 10.46 -13.62 -16.07
N SER A 104 11.77 -13.78 -15.89
CA SER A 104 12.53 -14.86 -16.50
C SER A 104 12.14 -16.26 -16.00
N GLY A 105 11.77 -16.37 -14.72
CA GLY A 105 11.35 -17.64 -14.11
C GLY A 105 9.90 -18.03 -14.39
N ALA A 106 9.10 -17.17 -15.04
CA ALA A 106 7.68 -17.41 -15.25
C ALA A 106 7.35 -18.37 -16.40
N ALA A 107 8.32 -18.63 -17.30
CA ALA A 107 8.09 -19.41 -18.52
C ALA A 107 7.37 -20.75 -18.29
N PRO A 108 7.74 -21.59 -17.29
CA PRO A 108 7.05 -22.86 -17.06
C PRO A 108 5.55 -22.69 -16.71
N ALA A 109 5.20 -21.63 -15.97
CA ALA A 109 3.81 -21.36 -15.62
C ALA A 109 3.00 -20.83 -16.81
N VAL A 110 3.64 -20.02 -17.67
CA VAL A 110 3.06 -19.53 -18.92
C VAL A 110 2.85 -20.68 -19.92
N ASP A 111 3.77 -21.64 -19.98
CA ASP A 111 3.63 -22.83 -20.82
C ASP A 111 2.41 -23.66 -20.40
N VAL A 112 2.19 -23.86 -19.10
CA VAL A 112 0.98 -24.51 -18.57
C VAL A 112 -0.26 -23.72 -18.98
N PHE A 113 -0.21 -22.39 -18.91
CA PHE A 113 -1.33 -21.53 -19.31
C PHE A 113 -1.69 -21.67 -20.78
N ASN A 114 -0.68 -21.66 -21.64
CA ASN A 114 -0.89 -21.80 -23.08
C ASN A 114 -1.40 -23.20 -23.46
N ALA A 115 -1.14 -24.22 -22.64
CA ALA A 115 -1.69 -25.56 -22.81
C ALA A 115 -3.13 -25.70 -22.30
N ASP A 116 -3.42 -25.18 -21.11
CA ASP A 116 -4.74 -25.15 -20.49
C ASP A 116 -4.92 -23.86 -19.67
N ALA A 117 -5.86 -23.00 -20.06
CA ALA A 117 -6.06 -21.72 -19.38
C ALA A 117 -6.54 -21.86 -17.93
N GLY A 118 -7.28 -22.93 -17.60
CA GLY A 118 -7.78 -23.18 -16.25
C GLY A 118 -6.65 -23.56 -15.29
N GLU A 119 -5.82 -24.54 -15.69
CA GLU A 119 -4.63 -24.94 -14.94
C GLU A 119 -3.57 -23.83 -14.93
N GLY A 120 -3.44 -23.12 -16.05
CA GLY A 120 -2.56 -21.98 -16.26
C GLY A 120 -2.72 -20.85 -15.26
N VAL A 121 -3.96 -20.42 -15.04
CA VAL A 121 -4.26 -19.34 -14.09
C VAL A 121 -3.74 -19.70 -12.70
N GLU A 122 -3.93 -20.94 -12.28
CA GLU A 122 -3.44 -21.39 -10.97
C GLU A 122 -1.91 -21.55 -10.97
N ALA A 123 -1.30 -22.08 -12.03
CA ALA A 123 0.15 -22.20 -12.14
C ALA A 123 0.86 -20.84 -12.06
N VAL A 124 0.38 -19.84 -12.81
CA VAL A 124 0.92 -18.47 -12.74
C VAL A 124 0.67 -17.87 -11.36
N ARG A 125 -0.51 -18.08 -10.76
CA ARG A 125 -0.79 -17.55 -9.42
C ARG A 125 0.09 -18.17 -8.35
N GLU A 126 0.31 -19.48 -8.38
CA GLU A 126 1.20 -20.18 -7.44
C GLU A 126 2.65 -19.68 -7.57
N TYR A 127 3.09 -19.48 -8.81
CA TYR A 127 4.37 -18.84 -9.08
C TYR A 127 4.45 -17.43 -8.47
N LEU A 128 3.46 -16.56 -8.72
CA LEU A 128 3.43 -15.21 -8.16
C LEU A 128 3.35 -15.20 -6.63
N ASN A 129 2.61 -16.13 -6.01
CA ASN A 129 2.54 -16.28 -4.57
C ASN A 129 3.92 -16.62 -4.00
N THR A 130 4.61 -17.59 -4.59
CA THR A 130 5.97 -17.98 -4.18
C THR A 130 6.92 -16.79 -4.24
N LYS A 131 6.86 -16.02 -5.33
CA LYS A 131 7.70 -14.83 -5.51
C LYS A 131 7.34 -13.70 -4.55
N ALA A 132 6.05 -13.51 -4.26
CA ALA A 132 5.59 -12.54 -3.26
C ALA A 132 6.01 -12.93 -1.84
N ASP A 133 5.98 -14.22 -1.49
CA ASP A 133 6.40 -14.70 -0.18
C ASP A 133 7.91 -14.51 0.04
N GLN A 134 8.71 -14.80 -1.00
CA GLN A 134 10.16 -14.57 -1.01
C GLN A 134 10.50 -13.09 -0.90
N ALA A 135 9.84 -12.23 -1.67
CA ALA A 135 10.11 -10.80 -1.69
C ALA A 135 9.44 -10.04 -0.52
N GLY A 136 8.44 -10.63 0.13
CA GLY A 136 7.63 -9.99 1.17
C GLY A 136 6.61 -8.97 0.64
N ARG A 137 6.50 -8.82 -0.68
CA ARG A 137 5.64 -7.84 -1.33
C ARG A 137 4.82 -8.49 -2.42
N GLY A 138 3.55 -8.11 -2.54
CA GLY A 138 2.67 -8.64 -3.57
C GLY A 138 3.11 -8.26 -4.98
N VAL A 139 2.83 -9.14 -5.95
CA VAL A 139 3.19 -8.97 -7.37
C VAL A 139 1.94 -9.07 -8.23
N VAL A 140 1.78 -8.15 -9.17
CA VAL A 140 0.78 -8.18 -10.24
C VAL A 140 1.50 -8.45 -11.55
N ALA A 141 1.09 -9.48 -12.27
CA ALA A 141 1.63 -9.82 -13.58
C ALA A 141 0.64 -9.43 -14.68
N VAL A 142 1.14 -8.68 -15.66
CA VAL A 142 0.52 -8.49 -16.97
C VAL A 142 1.12 -9.55 -17.89
N ILE A 143 0.33 -10.56 -18.25
CA ILE A 143 0.83 -11.76 -18.93
C ILE A 143 0.30 -11.85 -20.35
N HIS A 144 1.16 -12.16 -21.32
CA HIS A 144 0.78 -12.46 -22.70
C HIS A 144 0.58 -13.96 -22.87
N VAL A 145 -0.63 -14.37 -23.23
CA VAL A 145 -1.02 -15.78 -23.27
C VAL A 145 -1.93 -16.05 -24.45
N TYR A 146 -1.97 -17.31 -24.88
CA TYR A 146 -2.85 -17.77 -25.94
C TYR A 146 -4.25 -18.09 -25.41
N SER A 147 -5.27 -17.56 -26.09
CA SER A 147 -6.68 -17.87 -25.92
C SER A 147 -7.21 -18.60 -27.15
N ASN A 148 -7.91 -19.71 -26.94
CA ASN A 148 -8.56 -20.47 -28.02
C ASN A 148 -9.64 -19.66 -28.77
N SER A 149 -10.26 -18.66 -28.12
CA SER A 149 -11.32 -17.83 -28.72
C SER A 149 -10.81 -16.54 -29.35
N ASP A 150 -9.76 -15.94 -28.77
CA ASP A 150 -9.35 -14.56 -29.07
C ASP A 150 -7.92 -14.46 -29.60
N GLY A 151 -7.19 -15.57 -29.71
CA GLY A 151 -5.78 -15.60 -30.08
C GLY A 151 -4.89 -15.11 -28.93
N MET A 152 -3.80 -14.42 -29.26
CA MET A 152 -2.91 -13.86 -28.24
C MET A 152 -3.57 -12.69 -27.51
N VAL A 153 -3.61 -12.76 -26.18
CA VAL A 153 -4.27 -11.77 -25.32
C VAL A 153 -3.43 -11.48 -24.08
N TRP A 154 -3.65 -10.30 -23.50
CA TRP A 154 -3.07 -9.84 -22.25
C TRP A 154 -4.04 -10.10 -21.09
N GLY A 155 -3.58 -10.86 -20.11
CA GLY A 155 -4.27 -11.10 -18.84
C GLY A 155 -3.61 -10.34 -17.69
N VAL A 156 -4.37 -10.10 -16.61
CA VAL A 156 -3.83 -9.49 -15.38
C VAL A 156 -4.14 -10.40 -14.20
N LEU A 157 -3.08 -10.96 -13.60
CA LEU A 157 -3.13 -11.81 -12.42
C LEU A 157 -2.32 -11.20 -11.29
N ALA A 158 -2.64 -11.54 -10.04
CA ALA A 158 -1.89 -11.07 -8.89
C ALA A 158 -1.71 -12.16 -7.84
N SER A 159 -0.62 -12.06 -7.09
CA SER A 159 -0.37 -12.88 -5.91
C SER A 159 -1.42 -12.62 -4.82
N ASN A 160 -1.61 -13.57 -3.91
CA ASN A 160 -2.44 -13.47 -2.71
C ASN A 160 -3.92 -13.12 -2.98
N THR A 161 -4.39 -13.29 -4.22
CA THR A 161 -5.79 -13.08 -4.58
C THR A 161 -6.23 -14.04 -5.68
N LYS A 162 -7.49 -14.47 -5.59
CA LYS A 162 -8.16 -15.20 -6.68
C LYS A 162 -9.00 -14.29 -7.59
N ALA A 163 -9.06 -13.00 -7.26
CA ALA A 163 -9.84 -12.05 -8.03
C ALA A 163 -9.22 -11.82 -9.41
N THR A 164 -10.04 -11.92 -10.45
CA THR A 164 -9.69 -11.41 -11.78
C THR A 164 -9.66 -9.88 -11.71
N ILE A 165 -8.52 -9.27 -12.09
CA ILE A 165 -8.36 -7.81 -12.05
C ILE A 165 -9.09 -7.17 -13.24
N THR A 166 -8.90 -7.73 -14.43
CA THR A 166 -9.59 -7.32 -15.66
C THR A 166 -9.91 -8.53 -16.54
N LYS A 167 -10.88 -8.36 -17.44
CA LYS A 167 -11.06 -9.30 -18.57
C LYS A 167 -9.81 -9.23 -19.45
N ALA A 168 -9.39 -10.39 -19.97
CA ALA A 168 -8.31 -10.45 -20.95
C ALA A 168 -8.61 -9.56 -22.18
N THR A 169 -7.57 -8.93 -22.71
CA THR A 169 -7.67 -7.91 -23.77
C THR A 169 -6.52 -8.06 -24.78
N PRO A 170 -6.73 -7.81 -26.08
CA PRO A 170 -5.62 -7.77 -27.04
C PRO A 170 -4.72 -6.53 -26.87
N ASP A 171 -5.13 -5.52 -26.08
CA ASP A 171 -4.37 -4.29 -25.86
C ASP A 171 -3.53 -4.35 -24.57
N GLN A 172 -2.21 -4.50 -24.74
CA GLN A 172 -1.23 -4.49 -23.64
C GLN A 172 -1.32 -3.22 -22.79
N ALA A 173 -1.50 -2.05 -23.41
CA ALA A 173 -1.47 -0.78 -22.70
C ALA A 173 -2.65 -0.68 -21.72
N SER A 174 -3.84 -1.10 -22.16
CA SER A 174 -5.03 -1.18 -21.29
C SER A 174 -4.84 -2.17 -20.13
N ALA A 175 -4.22 -3.34 -20.38
CA ALA A 175 -3.93 -4.30 -19.32
C ALA A 175 -2.93 -3.74 -18.29
N LEU A 176 -1.88 -3.06 -18.75
CA LEU A 176 -0.87 -2.45 -17.89
C LEU A 176 -1.45 -1.34 -17.01
N VAL A 177 -2.24 -0.42 -17.58
CA VAL A 177 -2.89 0.65 -16.81
C VAL A 177 -3.78 0.09 -15.69
N ALA A 178 -4.52 -0.98 -15.98
CA ALA A 178 -5.37 -1.62 -14.97
C ALA A 178 -4.55 -2.32 -13.88
N ALA A 179 -3.45 -2.97 -14.26
CA ALA A 179 -2.53 -3.61 -13.32
C ALA A 179 -1.88 -2.57 -12.39
N GLU A 180 -1.38 -1.46 -12.94
CA GLU A 180 -0.76 -0.37 -12.18
C GLU A 180 -1.75 0.27 -11.19
N ALA A 181 -2.98 0.55 -11.63
CA ALA A 181 -4.01 1.11 -10.78
C ALA A 181 -4.37 0.17 -9.62
N TRP A 182 -4.50 -1.13 -9.89
CA TRP A 182 -4.81 -2.13 -8.85
C TRP A 182 -3.63 -2.33 -7.89
N ALA A 183 -2.40 -2.38 -8.42
CA ALA A 183 -1.19 -2.58 -7.65
C ALA A 183 -0.92 -1.40 -6.71
N ALA A 184 -1.05 -0.16 -7.20
CA ALA A 184 -0.88 1.05 -6.40
C ALA A 184 -1.85 1.11 -5.21
N ALA A 185 -3.10 0.67 -5.41
CA ALA A 185 -4.10 0.64 -4.34
C ALA A 185 -3.80 -0.38 -3.23
N LYS A 186 -2.85 -1.32 -3.44
CA LYS A 186 -2.52 -2.41 -2.51
C LYS A 186 -1.06 -2.47 -2.11
N GLY A 187 -0.22 -1.59 -2.66
CA GLY A 187 1.23 -1.63 -2.45
C GLY A 187 1.89 -2.85 -3.09
N TYR A 188 1.41 -3.27 -4.27
CA TYR A 188 2.03 -4.36 -5.04
C TYR A 188 2.97 -3.77 -6.09
N ASP A 189 3.86 -4.59 -6.62
CA ASP A 189 4.66 -4.27 -7.80
C ASP A 189 4.10 -4.92 -9.06
N VAL A 190 4.22 -4.22 -10.19
CA VAL A 190 3.80 -4.73 -11.49
C VAL A 190 5.01 -5.31 -12.24
N VAL A 191 4.80 -6.46 -12.88
CA VAL A 191 5.71 -7.08 -13.85
C VAL A 191 4.97 -7.40 -15.15
N VAL A 192 5.69 -7.37 -16.27
CA VAL A 192 5.15 -7.73 -17.59
C VAL A 192 5.86 -9.00 -18.05
N ILE A 193 5.08 -10.03 -18.39
CA ILE A 193 5.53 -11.33 -18.84
C ILE A 193 4.99 -11.52 -20.26
N ASP A 194 5.88 -11.57 -21.24
CA ASP A 194 5.57 -11.66 -22.67
C ASP A 194 6.11 -12.97 -23.26
#